data_AF-A0A371GG64-F1
#
_entry.id   AF-A0A371GG64-F1
#
_cell.length_a   1.000
_cell.length_b   1.000
_cell.length_c   1.000
_cell.angle_alpha   90.00
_cell.angle_beta   90.00
_cell.angle_gamma   90.00
#
_symmetry.space_group_name_H-M   'P 1'
#
loop_
_entity.id
_entity.type
_entity.pdbx_description
1 polymer ?
#
loop_
_entity_poly.entity_id
_entity_poly.type
_entity_poly.pdbx_seq_one_letter_code
_entity_poly.pdbx_strand_id
1 'polypeptide(L)'
;MALTSSSSLSKVSLSLVLFFFVSLSSSCQTSRFTLHTRAYTPQSQAEKLIRSLNLFPEEPVNIKGDHDVAFVPGKIVEKKFSFLGDSIEDLGHHAGYYSLPRSIAARMFYFFFESRTSKDDPVIIWLTGGPGSGSELALFYENGPFHIANNLSLTWNEYGWDQASNILFVDQPTGIGFSYSYNKIDIRHDEVGVSNDLYDFLQ
;
A
#
# COMPACT_ATOMS: atom_id res chain seq x y z
N MET A 1 71.40 5.32 1.73
CA MET A 1 71.37 6.22 0.57
C MET A 1 69.94 6.16 0.02
N ALA A 2 69.12 7.23 -0.06
CA ALA A 2 69.34 8.58 -0.63
C ALA A 2 69.36 8.52 -2.17
N LEU A 3 68.58 9.28 -2.99
CA LEU A 3 67.58 10.39 -2.86
C LEU A 3 66.48 10.16 -3.96
N THR A 4 65.19 10.54 -3.93
CA THR A 4 64.42 11.82 -3.81
C THR A 4 64.54 12.85 -4.98
N SER A 5 63.47 13.63 -5.23
CA SER A 5 63.22 14.63 -6.33
C SER A 5 62.50 14.04 -7.58
N SER A 6 61.42 14.56 -8.20
CA SER A 6 60.76 15.90 -8.31
C SER A 6 61.45 16.87 -9.31
N SER A 7 60.81 17.80 -10.05
CA SER A 7 59.38 18.15 -10.28
C SER A 7 59.18 19.33 -11.28
N SER A 8 57.99 19.44 -11.91
CA SER A 8 57.30 20.69 -12.33
C SER A 8 57.75 21.51 -13.57
N LEU A 9 56.74 22.03 -14.30
CA LEU A 9 56.75 23.31 -15.05
C LEU A 9 55.29 23.81 -15.23
N SER A 10 55.04 25.04 -15.73
CA SER A 10 53.68 25.65 -15.71
C SER A 10 53.44 26.84 -16.67
N LYS A 11 52.13 27.20 -16.82
CA LYS A 11 51.49 28.43 -17.39
C LYS A 11 51.03 28.33 -18.86
N VAL A 12 49.83 28.77 -19.34
CA VAL A 12 48.89 29.89 -19.02
C VAL A 12 49.34 31.23 -19.67
N SER A 13 48.59 32.03 -20.45
CA SER A 13 47.21 32.00 -21.01
C SER A 13 47.22 32.60 -22.47
N LEU A 14 46.28 33.30 -23.15
CA LEU A 14 44.95 33.94 -22.92
C LEU A 14 44.22 34.22 -24.28
N SER A 15 42.88 34.42 -24.28
CA SER A 15 42.12 35.48 -25.04
C SER A 15 40.80 35.04 -25.74
N LEU A 16 39.83 35.96 -25.83
CA LEU A 16 38.53 35.86 -26.52
C LEU A 16 38.54 36.67 -27.83
N VAL A 17 37.78 36.26 -28.85
CA VAL A 17 36.95 37.15 -29.70
C VAL A 17 35.66 36.41 -30.09
N LEU A 18 34.54 37.13 -30.14
CA LEU A 18 33.21 36.68 -30.58
C LEU A 18 32.81 37.48 -31.82
N PHE A 19 32.28 36.87 -32.90
CA PHE A 19 31.36 37.55 -33.83
C PHE A 19 30.55 36.59 -34.73
N PHE A 20 29.42 37.10 -35.22
CA PHE A 20 28.39 36.46 -36.07
C PHE A 20 28.91 35.99 -37.44
N PHE A 21 28.20 35.06 -38.10
CA PHE A 21 27.56 35.36 -39.41
C PHE A 21 26.44 34.36 -39.80
N VAL A 22 25.26 34.92 -40.09
CA VAL A 22 24.15 34.47 -40.98
C VAL A 22 23.60 33.03 -40.90
N SER A 23 22.28 32.97 -40.66
CA SER A 23 21.37 31.84 -40.84
C SER A 23 21.09 31.51 -42.31
N LEU A 24 20.91 30.23 -42.65
CA LEU A 24 20.23 29.81 -43.89
C LEU A 24 19.21 28.68 -43.63
N SER A 25 18.15 28.69 -44.45
CA SER A 25 16.87 28.00 -44.26
C SER A 25 16.92 26.47 -44.24
N SER A 26 16.09 25.85 -43.38
CA SER A 26 15.42 24.58 -43.71
C SER A 26 14.11 24.43 -42.94
N SER A 27 13.00 24.31 -43.68
CA SER A 27 11.65 24.18 -43.12
C SER A 27 11.25 22.71 -42.99
N CYS A 28 11.65 22.04 -41.91
CA CYS A 28 11.15 20.70 -41.58
C CYS A 28 10.03 20.78 -40.54
N GLN A 29 8.78 20.71 -41.02
CA GLN A 29 7.57 20.67 -40.19
C GLN A 29 7.38 19.26 -39.59
N THR A 30 8.18 18.93 -38.57
CA THR A 30 8.02 17.68 -37.82
C THR A 30 6.70 17.71 -37.03
N SER A 31 5.85 16.74 -37.30
CA SER A 31 4.58 16.56 -36.61
C SER A 31 4.83 16.27 -35.12
N ARG A 32 4.27 17.12 -34.26
CA ARG A 32 4.28 16.89 -32.80
C ARG A 32 3.37 15.70 -32.46
N PHE A 33 3.93 14.49 -32.49
CA PHE A 33 3.41 13.41 -31.67
C PHE A 33 3.72 13.73 -30.20
N THR A 34 2.88 14.55 -29.57
CA THR A 34 2.78 14.64 -28.12
C THR A 34 2.22 13.32 -27.60
N LEU A 35 3.09 12.32 -27.47
CA LEU A 35 2.79 11.08 -26.78
C LEU A 35 2.60 11.44 -25.30
N HIS A 36 1.33 11.60 -24.92
CA HIS A 36 0.95 12.26 -23.67
C HIS A 36 0.99 11.29 -22.49
N THR A 37 2.12 10.59 -22.31
CA THR A 37 2.38 9.68 -21.18
C THR A 37 2.28 10.47 -19.88
N ARG A 38 1.10 10.41 -19.26
CA ARG A 38 0.80 11.07 -18.00
C ARG A 38 1.53 10.32 -16.90
N ALA A 39 2.77 10.71 -16.62
CA ALA A 39 3.56 10.17 -15.52
C ALA A 39 2.82 10.37 -14.20
N TYR A 40 2.21 9.30 -13.69
CA TYR A 40 1.60 9.29 -12.36
C TYR A 40 2.71 9.21 -11.32
N THR A 41 2.63 10.03 -10.28
CA THR A 41 3.55 9.95 -9.14
C THR A 41 3.16 8.77 -8.24
N PRO A 42 4.11 8.12 -7.54
CA PRO A 42 3.78 7.07 -6.57
C PRO A 42 2.77 7.53 -5.52
N GLN A 43 2.85 8.79 -5.07
CA GLN A 43 1.85 9.41 -4.19
C GLN A 43 0.43 9.36 -4.79
N SER A 44 0.27 9.66 -6.08
CA SER A 44 -1.04 9.59 -6.76
C SER A 44 -1.52 8.16 -7.03
N GLN A 45 -0.63 7.16 -6.97
CA GLN A 45 -1.01 5.74 -7.03
C GLN A 45 -1.40 5.23 -5.64
N ALA A 46 -0.64 5.58 -4.61
CA ALA A 46 -0.97 5.29 -3.22
C ALA A 46 -2.31 5.92 -2.81
N GLU A 47 -2.56 7.19 -3.13
CA GLU A 47 -3.85 7.83 -2.85
C GLU A 47 -5.01 7.10 -3.54
N LYS A 48 -4.86 6.71 -4.81
CA LYS A 48 -5.88 5.92 -5.53
C LYS A 48 -6.13 4.56 -4.90
N LEU A 49 -5.08 3.87 -4.42
CA LEU A 49 -5.20 2.59 -3.73
C LEU A 49 -5.91 2.76 -2.38
N ILE A 50 -5.50 3.75 -1.58
CA ILE A 50 -6.11 4.03 -0.27
C ILE A 50 -7.59 4.44 -0.41
N ARG A 51 -7.93 5.19 -1.47
CA ARG A 51 -9.33 5.47 -1.86
C ARG A 51 -10.05 4.22 -2.42
N SER A 52 -9.37 3.35 -3.18
CA SER A 52 -10.01 2.13 -3.71
C SER A 52 -10.31 1.11 -2.61
N LEU A 53 -9.49 1.06 -1.55
CA LEU A 53 -9.72 0.28 -0.34
C LEU A 53 -10.75 0.92 0.62
N ASN A 54 -11.40 2.04 0.23
CA ASN A 54 -12.37 2.81 1.02
C ASN A 54 -11.80 3.39 2.34
N LEU A 55 -10.48 3.52 2.48
CA LEU A 55 -9.81 4.05 3.69
C LEU A 55 -9.96 5.58 3.78
N PHE A 56 -10.05 6.28 2.64
CA PHE A 56 -10.40 7.70 2.52
C PHE A 56 -11.54 7.91 1.51
N PRO A 57 -12.80 7.61 1.87
CA PRO A 57 -13.94 7.77 0.96
C PRO A 57 -14.33 9.25 0.79
N GLU A 58 -14.84 9.62 -0.39
CA GLU A 58 -15.27 11.01 -0.68
C GLU A 58 -16.66 11.33 -0.10
N GLU A 59 -17.52 10.31 -0.01
CA GLU A 59 -18.81 10.37 0.69
C GLU A 59 -18.77 9.41 1.88
N PRO A 60 -19.27 9.80 3.07
CA PRO A 60 -19.14 8.98 4.26
C PRO A 60 -20.15 7.82 4.28
N VAL A 61 -19.70 6.66 3.79
CA VAL A 61 -20.14 5.36 4.33
C VAL A 61 -19.77 5.26 5.83
N ASN A 62 -18.75 6.02 6.24
CA ASN A 62 -18.22 6.12 7.59
C ASN A 62 -18.45 7.56 8.11
N ILE A 63 -19.39 7.73 9.06
CA ILE A 63 -19.88 8.99 9.69
C ILE A 63 -20.93 9.79 8.89
N LYS A 64 -22.19 9.66 9.27
CA LYS A 64 -23.06 10.85 9.43
C LYS A 64 -23.12 11.21 10.92
N GLY A 65 -23.24 12.50 11.24
CA GLY A 65 -22.93 13.02 12.58
C GLY A 65 -23.90 12.63 13.69
N ASP A 66 -23.36 12.59 14.91
CA ASP A 66 -23.99 12.41 16.25
C ASP A 66 -24.75 11.10 16.51
N HIS A 67 -25.26 10.43 15.47
CA HIS A 67 -25.59 9.01 15.49
C HIS A 67 -25.08 8.34 14.22
N ASP A 68 -24.26 7.29 14.35
CA ASP A 68 -23.73 6.54 13.20
C ASP A 68 -24.81 5.63 12.61
N VAL A 69 -25.73 6.21 11.83
CA VAL A 69 -26.85 5.52 11.16
C VAL A 69 -26.37 4.46 10.14
N ALA A 70 -25.07 4.39 9.86
CA ALA A 70 -24.44 3.39 9.00
C ALA A 70 -23.75 2.25 9.77
N PHE A 71 -23.59 2.35 11.09
CA PHE A 71 -23.09 1.23 11.90
C PHE A 71 -24.19 0.17 12.04
N VAL A 72 -23.96 -0.97 11.39
CA VAL A 72 -24.83 -2.15 11.48
C VAL A 72 -24.00 -3.27 12.12
N PRO A 73 -24.26 -3.62 13.40
CA PRO A 73 -23.62 -4.75 14.08
C PRO A 73 -23.66 -6.03 13.22
N GLY A 74 -22.52 -6.72 13.10
CA GLY A 74 -22.39 -7.96 12.34
C GLY A 74 -22.34 -7.80 10.82
N LYS A 75 -22.07 -6.59 10.30
CA LYS A 75 -22.02 -6.32 8.86
C LYS A 75 -20.60 -6.20 8.31
N ILE A 76 -20.31 -6.95 7.25
CA ILE A 76 -19.15 -6.76 6.37
C ILE A 76 -19.42 -5.64 5.36
N VAL A 77 -18.44 -4.78 5.12
CA VAL A 77 -18.35 -3.85 3.99
C VAL A 77 -17.01 -4.09 3.30
N GLU A 78 -17.04 -4.80 2.19
CA GLU A 78 -15.84 -5.24 1.46
C GLU A 78 -15.78 -4.73 0.01
N LYS A 79 -14.62 -4.92 -0.62
CA LYS A 79 -14.37 -4.55 -2.01
C LYS A 79 -13.25 -5.41 -2.60
N LYS A 80 -13.49 -6.04 -3.75
CA LYS A 80 -12.39 -6.59 -4.56
C LYS A 80 -11.52 -5.44 -5.08
N PHE A 81 -10.21 -5.54 -4.89
CA PHE A 81 -9.22 -4.61 -5.41
C PHE A 81 -8.27 -5.31 -6.39
N SER A 82 -7.38 -4.53 -7.01
CA SER A 82 -6.24 -5.04 -7.76
C SER A 82 -5.05 -4.10 -7.53
N PHE A 83 -3.88 -4.66 -7.32
CA PHE A 83 -2.64 -3.88 -7.25
C PHE A 83 -2.15 -3.60 -8.68
N LEU A 84 -1.71 -2.36 -8.94
CA LEU A 84 -1.41 -1.91 -10.31
C LEU A 84 -0.08 -2.49 -10.83
N GLY A 85 -0.17 -3.62 -11.52
CA GLY A 85 0.90 -4.24 -12.31
C GLY A 85 0.32 -5.35 -13.20
N ASP A 86 0.85 -5.48 -14.43
CA ASP A 86 0.20 -6.14 -15.58
C ASP A 86 0.12 -7.70 -15.53
N SER A 87 -0.06 -8.27 -14.33
CA SER A 87 -0.35 -9.71 -14.12
C SER A 87 -1.13 -10.03 -12.83
N ILE A 88 -1.56 -9.01 -12.05
CA ILE A 88 -2.07 -9.19 -10.68
C ILE A 88 -3.62 -9.38 -10.62
N GLU A 89 -4.27 -9.59 -11.77
CA GLU A 89 -5.74 -9.50 -11.89
C GLU A 89 -6.54 -10.73 -11.39
N ASP A 90 -5.92 -11.91 -11.34
CA ASP A 90 -6.64 -13.19 -11.22
C ASP A 90 -6.93 -13.63 -9.76
N LEU A 91 -6.18 -13.12 -8.77
CA LEU A 91 -6.43 -13.42 -7.35
C LEU A 91 -7.65 -12.68 -6.81
N GLY A 92 -8.42 -13.35 -5.95
CA GLY A 92 -9.46 -12.76 -5.10
C GLY A 92 -8.84 -11.93 -3.98
N HIS A 93 -8.47 -10.70 -4.34
CA HIS A 93 -8.01 -9.66 -3.42
C HIS A 93 -9.20 -8.92 -2.81
N HIS A 94 -9.67 -9.33 -1.63
CA HIS A 94 -10.76 -8.66 -0.92
C HIS A 94 -10.18 -7.82 0.23
N ALA A 95 -10.59 -6.58 0.36
CA ALA A 95 -10.32 -5.76 1.55
C ALA A 95 -11.64 -5.24 2.10
N GLY A 96 -11.76 -5.15 3.42
CA GLY A 96 -13.03 -4.76 4.01
C GLY A 96 -12.98 -4.48 5.50
N TYR A 97 -14.13 -4.05 5.99
CA TYR A 97 -14.41 -3.77 7.39
C TYR A 97 -15.55 -4.66 7.89
N TYR A 98 -15.38 -5.27 9.06
CA TYR A 98 -16.46 -5.92 9.79
C TYR A 98 -16.84 -5.09 11.03
N SER A 99 -18.14 -4.80 11.17
CA SER A 99 -18.68 -4.03 12.30
C SER A 99 -18.93 -4.94 13.50
N LEU A 100 -18.08 -4.87 14.52
CA LEU A 100 -18.09 -5.81 15.66
C LEU A 100 -19.44 -5.78 16.42
N PRO A 101 -20.17 -6.91 16.54
CA PRO A 101 -21.47 -6.99 17.19
C PRO A 101 -21.51 -6.46 18.63
N ARG A 102 -20.46 -6.70 19.43
CA ARG A 102 -20.37 -6.29 20.84
C ARG A 102 -19.56 -5.00 21.05
N SER A 103 -19.66 -4.06 20.10
CA SER A 103 -19.04 -2.73 20.14
C SER A 103 -20.05 -1.60 19.90
N ILE A 104 -19.65 -0.35 20.15
CA ILE A 104 -20.47 0.84 19.91
C ILE A 104 -20.32 1.38 18.48
N ALA A 105 -19.10 1.35 17.93
CA ALA A 105 -18.84 1.81 16.57
C ALA A 105 -17.62 1.13 15.90
N ALA A 106 -17.11 0.03 16.48
CA ALA A 106 -15.85 -0.57 16.05
C ALA A 106 -15.96 -1.34 14.75
N ARG A 107 -14.98 -1.10 13.87
CA ARG A 107 -14.85 -1.70 12.56
C ARG A 107 -13.45 -2.29 12.44
N MET A 108 -13.36 -3.62 12.49
CA MET A 108 -12.09 -4.32 12.27
C MET A 108 -11.85 -4.48 10.77
N PHE A 109 -10.64 -4.09 10.33
CA PHE A 109 -10.19 -4.16 8.96
C PHE A 109 -9.49 -5.50 8.66
N TYR A 110 -9.58 -5.94 7.41
CA TYR A 110 -8.85 -7.09 6.91
C TYR A 110 -8.42 -6.93 5.44
N PHE A 111 -7.36 -7.65 5.09
CA PHE A 111 -7.09 -8.09 3.73
C PHE A 111 -7.25 -9.61 3.62
N PHE A 112 -7.90 -10.08 2.56
CA PHE A 112 -7.99 -11.48 2.19
C PHE A 112 -7.39 -11.69 0.80
N PHE A 113 -6.57 -12.74 0.70
CA PHE A 113 -5.88 -13.17 -0.51
C PHE A 113 -6.24 -14.63 -0.77
N GLU A 114 -6.88 -14.91 -1.90
CA GLU A 114 -7.01 -16.29 -2.38
C GLU A 114 -5.65 -16.92 -2.69
N SER A 115 -5.57 -18.25 -2.65
CA SER A 115 -4.38 -19.00 -3.06
C SER A 115 -4.09 -18.84 -4.56
N ARG A 116 -2.80 -18.74 -4.91
CA ARG A 116 -2.25 -18.90 -6.27
C ARG A 116 -2.42 -20.32 -6.84
N THR A 117 -2.66 -21.33 -5.99
CA THR A 117 -2.70 -22.75 -6.39
C THR A 117 -4.12 -23.30 -6.47
N SER A 118 -4.92 -23.21 -5.39
CA SER A 118 -6.32 -23.61 -5.41
C SER A 118 -7.16 -22.83 -4.42
N LYS A 119 -8.37 -22.41 -4.82
CA LYS A 119 -9.36 -21.81 -3.90
C LYS A 119 -9.77 -22.79 -2.78
N ASP A 120 -9.60 -24.09 -2.98
CA ASP A 120 -9.85 -25.15 -1.99
C ASP A 120 -8.70 -25.33 -0.96
N ASP A 121 -7.60 -24.58 -1.08
CA ASP A 121 -6.48 -24.61 -0.14
C ASP A 121 -6.90 -24.10 1.27
N PRO A 122 -6.23 -24.53 2.36
CA PRO A 122 -6.60 -24.16 3.72
C PRO A 122 -6.60 -22.64 3.94
N VAL A 123 -7.56 -22.15 4.73
CA VAL A 123 -7.57 -20.75 5.18
C VAL A 123 -6.59 -20.59 6.35
N ILE A 124 -5.64 -19.67 6.22
CA ILE A 124 -4.74 -19.24 7.30
C ILE A 124 -5.14 -17.83 7.75
N ILE A 125 -5.30 -17.64 9.05
CA ILE A 125 -5.47 -16.31 9.65
C ILE A 125 -4.10 -15.85 10.15
N TRP A 126 -3.67 -14.65 9.73
CA TRP A 126 -2.44 -14.03 10.22
C TRP A 126 -2.73 -12.80 11.09
N LEU A 127 -2.06 -12.75 12.24
CA LEU A 127 -2.22 -11.75 13.28
C LEU A 127 -0.84 -11.23 13.67
N THR A 128 -0.55 -9.97 13.36
CA THR A 128 0.75 -9.37 13.72
C THR A 128 0.81 -9.04 15.21
N GLY A 129 1.99 -9.22 15.82
CA GLY A 129 2.22 -9.03 17.25
C GLY A 129 2.47 -7.58 17.68
N GLY A 130 3.13 -7.42 18.84
CA GLY A 130 3.58 -6.13 19.35
C GLY A 130 3.42 -5.99 20.87
N PRO A 131 2.24 -5.57 21.37
CA PRO A 131 0.99 -5.35 20.63
C PRO A 131 0.99 -4.06 19.80
N GLY A 132 0.08 -3.98 18.84
CA GLY A 132 -0.25 -2.73 18.14
C GLY A 132 0.47 -2.48 16.82
N SER A 133 0.93 -3.53 16.12
CA SER A 133 1.37 -3.44 14.72
C SER A 133 0.27 -3.90 13.77
N GLY A 134 0.01 -3.13 12.70
CA GLY A 134 -0.91 -3.51 11.64
C GLY A 134 -0.39 -4.68 10.81
N SER A 135 -1.30 -5.46 10.23
CA SER A 135 -0.96 -6.67 9.48
C SER A 135 -0.42 -6.41 8.07
N GLU A 136 -0.37 -5.14 7.64
CA GLU A 136 0.39 -4.68 6.47
C GLU A 136 1.88 -5.04 6.57
N LEU A 137 2.45 -5.08 7.79
CA LEU A 137 3.85 -5.43 8.01
C LEU A 137 4.12 -6.84 7.47
N ALA A 138 3.33 -7.82 7.90
CA ALA A 138 3.46 -9.20 7.45
C ALA A 138 3.12 -9.37 5.97
N LEU A 139 2.07 -8.68 5.51
CA LEU A 139 1.60 -8.69 4.13
C LEU A 139 2.68 -8.25 3.13
N PHE A 140 3.49 -7.25 3.46
CA PHE A 140 4.48 -6.68 2.53
C PHE A 140 5.95 -7.06 2.84
N TYR A 141 6.27 -7.49 4.06
CA TYR A 141 7.65 -7.75 4.49
C TYR A 141 7.91 -9.17 5.05
N GLU A 142 6.88 -9.99 5.28
CA GLU A 142 7.06 -11.36 5.83
C GLU A 142 6.53 -12.44 4.87
N ASN A 143 5.25 -12.78 4.93
CA ASN A 143 4.69 -14.00 4.32
C ASN A 143 3.60 -13.75 3.27
N GLY A 144 3.18 -12.49 3.06
CA GLY A 144 2.17 -12.14 2.06
C GLY A 144 2.65 -12.27 0.60
N PRO A 145 1.72 -12.17 -0.36
CA PRO A 145 1.98 -12.39 -1.79
C PRO A 145 2.95 -11.41 -2.46
N PHE A 146 3.25 -10.25 -1.85
CA PHE A 146 4.00 -9.18 -2.49
C PHE A 146 5.05 -8.55 -1.57
N HIS A 147 6.13 -8.07 -2.18
CA HIS A 147 7.10 -7.17 -1.56
C HIS A 147 7.00 -5.77 -2.17
N ILE A 148 7.28 -4.74 -1.37
CA ILE A 148 7.42 -3.36 -1.84
C ILE A 148 8.88 -3.16 -2.30
N ALA A 149 9.07 -2.98 -3.62
CA ALA A 149 10.39 -2.73 -4.19
C ALA A 149 10.84 -1.26 -4.02
N ASN A 150 12.13 -0.99 -4.25
CA ASN A 150 12.77 0.34 -4.04
C ASN A 150 12.14 1.50 -4.83
N ASN A 151 11.41 1.20 -5.90
CA ASN A 151 10.65 2.14 -6.73
C ASN A 151 9.19 2.32 -6.28
N LEU A 152 8.79 1.72 -5.16
CA LEU A 152 7.44 1.64 -4.60
C LEU A 152 6.42 0.86 -5.48
N SER A 153 6.87 0.02 -6.42
CA SER A 153 5.99 -0.96 -7.06
C SER A 153 5.93 -2.25 -6.23
N LEU A 154 4.80 -2.95 -6.30
CA LEU A 154 4.68 -4.29 -5.73
C LEU A 154 5.27 -5.35 -6.69
N THR A 155 5.98 -6.31 -6.13
CA THR A 155 6.60 -7.44 -6.83
C THR A 155 6.24 -8.74 -6.13
N TRP A 156 5.99 -9.83 -6.87
CA TRP A 156 5.63 -11.12 -6.29
C TRP A 156 6.64 -11.64 -5.25
N ASN A 157 6.14 -12.21 -4.16
CA ASN A 157 6.91 -12.99 -3.20
C ASN A 157 6.98 -14.44 -3.69
N GLU A 158 8.18 -14.91 -4.08
CA GLU A 158 8.44 -16.30 -4.49
C GLU A 158 8.25 -17.32 -3.34
N TYR A 159 8.17 -16.85 -2.09
CA TYR A 159 7.96 -17.65 -0.88
C TYR A 159 6.71 -17.23 -0.10
N GLY A 160 5.81 -16.48 -0.75
CA GLY A 160 4.52 -16.10 -0.18
C GLY A 160 3.68 -17.33 0.15
N TRP A 161 3.03 -17.33 1.31
CA TRP A 161 2.24 -18.45 1.84
C TRP A 161 0.97 -18.70 1.03
N ASP A 162 0.57 -17.74 0.20
CA ASP A 162 -0.55 -17.80 -0.73
C ASP A 162 -0.30 -18.80 -1.88
N GLN A 163 0.87 -19.43 -1.95
CA GLN A 163 1.11 -20.58 -2.84
C GLN A 163 0.48 -21.89 -2.33
N ALA A 164 0.02 -21.95 -1.08
CA ALA A 164 -0.55 -23.15 -0.46
C ALA A 164 -1.65 -22.85 0.56
N SER A 165 -2.21 -21.64 0.55
CA SER A 165 -3.26 -21.22 1.48
C SER A 165 -4.04 -20.01 0.95
N ASN A 166 -5.29 -19.90 1.37
CA ASN A 166 -6.02 -18.63 1.31
C ASN A 166 -5.69 -17.85 2.60
N ILE A 167 -5.22 -16.61 2.53
CA ILE A 167 -4.73 -15.88 3.73
C ILE A 167 -5.66 -14.72 4.10
N LEU A 168 -6.06 -14.67 5.37
CA LEU A 168 -6.77 -13.58 6.01
C LEU A 168 -5.83 -12.82 6.97
N PHE A 169 -5.37 -11.64 6.56
CA PHE A 169 -4.63 -10.70 7.40
C PHE A 169 -5.63 -9.81 8.15
N VAL A 170 -5.57 -9.78 9.48
CA VAL A 170 -6.52 -9.01 10.31
C VAL A 170 -5.78 -7.95 11.12
N ASP A 171 -6.32 -6.73 11.15
CA ASP A 171 -5.83 -5.66 12.03
C ASP A 171 -6.51 -5.75 13.39
N GLN A 172 -5.74 -6.12 14.41
CA GLN A 172 -6.22 -6.26 15.78
C GLN A 172 -5.20 -5.74 16.79
N PRO A 173 -5.65 -5.25 17.97
CA PRO A 173 -7.04 -4.93 18.33
C PRO A 173 -7.61 -3.71 17.59
N THR A 174 -8.89 -3.39 17.85
CA THR A 174 -9.52 -2.13 17.43
C THR A 174 -8.65 -0.92 17.77
N GLY A 175 -8.34 -0.08 16.77
CA GLY A 175 -7.47 1.09 16.89
C GLY A 175 -6.05 0.91 16.32
N ILE A 176 -5.76 -0.24 15.71
CA ILE A 176 -4.46 -0.61 15.11
C ILE A 176 -4.58 -0.76 13.59
N GLY A 177 -3.52 -0.40 12.85
CA GLY A 177 -3.52 -0.45 11.39
C GLY A 177 -4.62 0.45 10.80
N PHE A 178 -5.53 -0.14 10.04
CA PHE A 178 -6.75 0.50 9.55
C PHE A 178 -8.01 0.18 10.38
N SER A 179 -7.96 -0.71 11.38
CA SER A 179 -9.07 -0.98 12.31
C SER A 179 -9.34 0.20 13.25
N TYR A 180 -10.60 0.64 13.38
CA TYR A 180 -10.94 1.84 14.16
C TYR A 180 -12.29 1.76 14.89
N SER A 181 -12.50 2.67 15.84
CA SER A 181 -13.82 3.04 16.37
C SER A 181 -13.90 4.55 16.59
N TYR A 182 -15.12 5.09 16.55
CA TYR A 182 -15.41 6.46 16.99
C TYR A 182 -15.68 6.57 18.50
N ASN A 183 -15.74 5.45 19.22
CA ASN A 183 -15.91 5.43 20.68
C ASN A 183 -14.69 4.82 21.38
N LYS A 184 -14.16 5.51 22.39
CA LYS A 184 -13.01 5.06 23.19
C LYS A 184 -13.30 3.82 24.04
N ILE A 185 -14.58 3.54 24.33
CA ILE A 185 -15.02 2.34 25.08
C ILE A 185 -14.73 1.05 24.30
N ASP A 186 -14.64 1.12 22.97
CA ASP A 186 -14.32 -0.04 22.13
C ASP A 186 -12.82 -0.37 22.09
N ILE A 187 -11.96 0.49 22.65
CA ILE A 187 -10.51 0.23 22.72
C ILE A 187 -10.24 -0.70 23.91
N ARG A 188 -9.75 -1.91 23.61
CA ARG A 188 -9.49 -2.93 24.63
C ARG A 188 -8.18 -2.65 25.39
N HIS A 189 -8.14 -3.04 26.66
CA HIS A 189 -7.00 -2.81 27.57
C HIS A 189 -6.52 -4.10 28.26
N ASP A 190 -7.06 -5.25 27.86
CA ASP A 190 -6.69 -6.58 28.32
C ASP A 190 -6.90 -7.61 27.20
N GLU A 191 -6.21 -8.75 27.28
CA GLU A 191 -6.24 -9.82 26.27
C GLU A 191 -7.60 -10.50 26.14
N VAL A 192 -8.45 -10.45 27.19
CA VAL A 192 -9.78 -11.05 27.17
C VAL A 192 -10.72 -10.23 26.28
N GLY A 193 -10.64 -8.91 26.35
CA GLY A 193 -11.34 -8.00 25.44
C GLY A 193 -10.90 -8.20 23.99
N VAL A 194 -9.60 -8.29 23.73
CA VAL A 194 -9.06 -8.52 22.38
C VAL A 194 -9.49 -9.87 21.81
N SER A 195 -9.43 -10.92 22.63
CA SER A 195 -9.89 -12.27 22.26
C SER A 195 -11.39 -12.32 21.96
N ASN A 196 -12.21 -11.56 22.69
CA ASN A 196 -13.64 -11.44 22.41
C ASN A 196 -13.94 -10.71 21.09
N ASP A 197 -13.20 -9.65 20.76
CA ASP A 197 -13.36 -8.93 19.50
C ASP A 197 -12.93 -9.79 18.30
N LEU A 198 -11.80 -10.49 18.43
CA LEU A 198 -11.33 -11.41 17.39
C LEU A 198 -12.27 -12.61 17.23
N TYR A 199 -12.89 -13.10 18.30
CA TYR A 199 -13.93 -14.12 18.20
C TYR A 199 -15.17 -13.60 17.46
N ASP A 200 -15.66 -12.40 17.81
CA ASP A 200 -16.78 -11.74 17.12
C ASP A 200 -16.49 -11.53 15.63
N PHE A 201 -15.24 -11.25 15.26
CA PHE A 201 -14.80 -11.08 13.87
C PHE A 201 -14.81 -12.38 13.03
N LEU A 202 -14.82 -13.56 13.68
CA LEU A 202 -14.68 -14.88 13.04
C LEU A 202 -15.96 -15.74 13.11
N GLN A 203 -17.13 -15.13 13.32
CA GLN A 203 -18.45 -15.80 13.40
C GLN A 203 -19.43 -15.27 12.33
#